data_AF-A0A5X2D0V1-F1
#
_entry.id   AF-A0A5X2D0V1-F1
#
_cell.length_a   1.000
_cell.length_b   1.000
_cell.length_c   1.000
_cell.angle_alpha   90.00
_cell.angle_beta   90.00
_cell.angle_gamma   90.00
#
_symmetry.space_group_name_H-M   'P 1'
#
loop_
_entity.id
_entity.type
_entity.pdbx_description
1 polymer ?
#
loop_
_entity_poly.entity_id
_entity_poly.type
_entity_poly.pdbx_seq_one_letter_code
_entity_poly.pdbx_strand_id
1 'polypeptide(L)'
;MKIKSILFTTVLLLSGCASQSQVEQLSKQVNTLKTDLYNLQIQQRNDTQALQREVQKSRPIGVCYLDGHPYSQGAVIAGRICASNGVIVNGKPTEFSWQVYHRR
;
A
#
# COMPACT_ATOMS: atom_id res chain seq x y z
N MET A 1 1.20 -31.10 73.70
CA MET A 1 2.11 -30.91 72.55
C MET A 1 1.56 -29.80 71.65
N LYS A 2 2.39 -28.79 71.39
CA LYS A 2 2.44 -27.85 70.24
C LYS A 2 1.22 -26.96 69.89
N ILE A 3 1.38 -25.70 70.31
CA ILE A 3 0.88 -24.44 69.73
C ILE A 3 1.43 -24.25 68.30
N LYS A 4 0.63 -23.65 67.40
CA LYS A 4 0.99 -22.72 66.29
C LYS A 4 -0.29 -22.45 65.48
N SER A 5 -1.10 -21.45 65.80
CA SER A 5 -0.94 -20.01 65.54
C SER A 5 -0.50 -19.60 64.13
N ILE A 6 -1.49 -19.12 63.38
CA ILE A 6 -1.57 -17.91 62.53
C ILE A 6 -0.65 -17.80 61.29
N LEU A 7 -1.21 -17.15 60.25
CA LEU A 7 -0.58 -16.32 59.19
C LEU A 7 -0.49 -17.02 57.82
N PHE A 8 -0.75 -16.40 56.67
CA PHE A 8 -0.99 -15.01 56.30
C PHE A 8 -1.66 -15.01 54.92
N THR A 9 -2.71 -14.21 54.76
CA THR A 9 -3.20 -13.60 53.52
C THR A 9 -2.09 -13.25 52.52
N THR A 10 -2.10 -13.77 51.29
CA THR A 10 -1.41 -13.16 50.11
C THR A 10 -1.86 -13.77 48.76
N VAL A 11 -3.16 -13.85 48.47
CA VAL A 11 -3.65 -14.26 47.12
C VAL A 11 -4.18 -13.08 46.28
N LEU A 12 -4.06 -11.82 46.73
CA LEU A 12 -4.63 -10.67 46.01
C LEU A 12 -3.66 -9.50 45.69
N LEU A 13 -2.35 -9.67 45.81
CA LEU A 13 -1.38 -8.60 45.47
C LEU A 13 -0.54 -8.86 44.21
N LEU A 14 -0.97 -9.80 43.36
CA LEU A 14 -0.40 -9.93 42.01
C LEU A 14 -0.95 -8.90 41.01
N SER A 15 -1.87 -8.02 41.42
CA SER A 15 -2.02 -6.70 40.79
C SER A 15 -0.91 -5.78 41.31
N GLY A 16 0.34 -6.15 41.04
CA GLY A 16 1.46 -5.23 41.25
C GLY A 16 1.19 -3.99 40.42
N CYS A 17 0.88 -2.89 41.10
CA CYS A 17 0.80 -1.57 40.51
C CYS A 17 2.10 -1.36 39.73
N ALA A 18 2.02 -1.31 38.41
CA ALA A 18 3.10 -0.71 37.63
C ALA A 18 3.36 0.66 38.28
N SER A 19 4.62 0.93 38.64
CA SER A 19 5.02 2.21 39.20
C SER A 19 4.49 3.32 38.28
N GLN A 20 4.02 4.44 38.84
CA GLN A 20 3.50 5.55 38.02
C GLN A 20 4.51 6.01 36.95
N SER A 21 5.80 5.89 37.25
CA SER A 21 6.89 6.12 36.29
C SER A 21 6.92 5.11 35.12
N GLN A 22 6.61 3.84 35.36
CA GLN A 22 6.54 2.80 34.32
C GLN A 22 5.33 3.02 33.40
N VAL A 23 4.20 3.46 33.97
CA VAL A 23 3.00 3.81 33.18
C VAL A 23 3.25 5.04 32.31
N GLU A 24 3.92 6.07 32.85
CA GLU A 24 4.30 7.25 32.08
C GLU A 24 5.31 6.96 30.97
N GLN A 25 6.32 6.13 31.25
CA GLN A 25 7.28 5.67 30.25
C GLN A 25 6.60 4.86 29.14
N LEU A 26 5.71 3.94 29.50
CA LEU A 26 4.97 3.15 28.53
C LEU A 26 4.03 4.03 27.68
N SER A 27 3.34 4.99 28.29
CA SER A 27 2.49 5.95 27.57
C SER A 27 3.29 6.79 26.56
N LYS A 28 4.49 7.25 26.94
CA LYS A 28 5.41 7.93 26.03
C LYS A 28 5.82 7.03 24.86
N GLN A 29 6.22 5.79 25.14
CA GLN A 29 6.60 4.82 24.11
C GLN A 29 5.45 4.51 23.15
N VAL A 30 4.23 4.33 23.66
CA VAL A 30 3.03 4.09 22.83
C VAL A 30 2.73 5.31 21.95
N ASN A 31 2.83 6.51 22.48
CA ASN A 31 2.61 7.73 21.70
C ASN A 31 3.69 7.95 20.63
N THR A 32 4.95 7.65 20.94
CA THR A 32 6.04 7.67 19.96
C THR A 32 5.78 6.64 18.86
N LEU A 33 5.48 5.39 19.23
CA LEU A 33 5.21 4.32 18.26
C LEU A 33 4.01 4.65 17.37
N LYS A 34 2.94 5.21 17.93
CA LYS A 34 1.78 5.68 17.18
C LYS A 34 2.17 6.75 16.16
N THR A 35 3.01 7.70 16.57
CA THR A 35 3.51 8.77 15.68
C THR A 35 4.37 8.20 14.56
N ASP A 36 5.26 7.27 14.87
CA ASP A 36 6.12 6.61 13.88
C ASP A 36 5.30 5.82 12.86
N LEU A 37 4.27 5.10 13.30
CA LEU A 37 3.35 4.39 12.41
C LEU A 37 2.61 5.33 11.46
N TYR A 38 2.13 6.48 11.94
CA TYR A 38 1.50 7.48 11.06
C TYR A 38 2.49 8.04 10.05
N ASN A 39 3.71 8.36 10.47
CA ASN A 39 4.75 8.88 9.59
C ASN A 39 5.11 7.85 8.51
N LEU A 40 5.28 6.58 8.88
CA LEU A 40 5.52 5.48 7.94
C LEU A 40 4.37 5.31 6.95
N GLN A 41 3.12 5.38 7.43
CA GLN A 41 1.95 5.26 6.56
C GLN A 41 1.87 6.41 5.54
N ILE A 42 2.17 7.64 5.97
CA ILE A 42 2.24 8.81 5.09
C ILE A 42 3.38 8.63 4.07
N GLN A 43 4.56 8.22 4.52
CA GLN A 43 5.71 8.00 3.66
C GLN A 43 5.42 6.94 2.59
N GLN A 44 4.85 5.79 2.98
CA GLN A 44 4.46 4.73 2.05
C GLN A 44 3.46 5.23 1.00
N ARG A 45 2.49 6.06 1.41
CA ARG A 45 1.53 6.66 0.47
C ARG A 45 2.22 7.60 -0.52
N ASN A 46 3.18 8.39 -0.06
CA ASN A 46 3.92 9.31 -0.91
C ASN A 46 4.82 8.54 -1.90
N ASP A 47 5.53 7.52 -1.44
CA ASP A 47 6.42 6.70 -2.26
C ASP A 47 5.64 5.94 -3.34
N THR A 48 4.48 5.37 -2.98
CA THR A 48 3.61 4.69 -3.95
C THR A 48 3.07 5.66 -5.00
N GLN A 49 2.71 6.88 -4.63
CA GLN A 49 2.29 7.91 -5.59
C GLN A 49 3.44 8.38 -6.48
N ALA A 50 4.64 8.56 -5.93
CA ALA A 50 5.83 8.91 -6.70
C ALA A 50 6.15 7.83 -7.72
N LEU A 51 6.17 6.57 -7.29
CA LEU A 51 6.41 5.42 -8.17
C LEU A 51 5.35 5.32 -9.28
N GLN A 52 4.07 5.55 -8.98
CA GLN A 52 3.02 5.57 -10.00
C GLN A 52 3.25 6.66 -11.06
N ARG A 53 3.69 7.85 -10.65
CA ARG A 53 4.01 8.94 -11.59
C ARG A 53 5.22 8.59 -12.47
N GLU A 54 6.25 7.99 -11.89
CA GLU A 54 7.43 7.55 -12.66
C GLU A 54 7.08 6.45 -13.65
N VAL A 55 6.29 5.46 -13.24
CA VAL A 55 5.78 4.41 -14.13
C VAL A 55 4.95 5.03 -15.26
N GLN A 56 4.08 6.00 -14.97
CA GLN A 56 3.33 6.68 -16.03
C GLN A 56 4.23 7.46 -17.00
N LYS A 57 5.32 8.05 -16.50
CA LYS A 57 6.28 8.79 -17.33
C LYS A 57 7.13 7.88 -18.23
N SER A 58 7.49 6.69 -17.75
CA SER A 58 8.32 5.73 -18.49
C SER A 58 7.54 4.85 -19.45
N ARG A 59 6.21 4.79 -19.31
CA ARG A 59 5.34 4.01 -20.20
C ARG A 59 5.50 4.47 -21.65
N PRO A 60 5.80 3.54 -22.59
CA PRO A 60 5.72 3.84 -24.01
C PRO A 60 4.37 4.45 -24.36
N ILE A 61 4.41 5.56 -25.08
CA ILE A 61 3.23 6.20 -25.68
C ILE A 61 2.96 5.46 -27.00
N GLY A 62 1.69 5.33 -27.39
CA GLY A 62 1.35 4.76 -28.68
C GLY A 62 1.24 3.22 -28.70
N VAL A 63 1.09 2.60 -27.53
CA VAL A 63 0.98 1.15 -27.36
C VAL A 63 -0.30 0.79 -26.61
N CYS A 64 -0.81 -0.42 -26.83
CA CYS A 64 -1.84 -1.01 -26.00
C CYS A 64 -1.20 -1.89 -24.94
N TYR A 65 -1.74 -1.91 -23.73
CA TYR A 65 -1.29 -2.81 -22.69
C TYR A 65 -2.22 -4.02 -22.60
N LEU A 66 -1.64 -5.20 -22.47
CA LEU A 66 -2.34 -6.43 -22.07
C LEU A 66 -1.51 -7.09 -20.97
N ASP A 67 -2.10 -7.30 -19.79
CA ASP A 67 -1.42 -7.85 -18.62
C ASP A 67 -0.08 -7.17 -18.31
N GLY A 68 -0.04 -5.84 -18.43
CA GLY A 68 1.16 -5.03 -18.18
C GLY A 68 2.20 -5.02 -19.31
N HIS A 69 2.01 -5.81 -20.36
CA HIS A 69 2.92 -5.88 -21.51
C HIS A 69 2.49 -4.90 -22.61
N PRO A 70 3.41 -4.09 -23.16
CA PRO A 70 3.11 -3.16 -24.24
C PRO A 70 3.07 -3.87 -25.60
N TYR A 71 2.09 -3.52 -26.42
CA TYR A 71 1.91 -4.00 -27.79
C TYR A 71 1.85 -2.84 -28.76
N SER A 72 2.62 -2.93 -29.84
CA SER A 72 2.66 -1.91 -30.89
C SER A 72 1.34 -1.82 -31.66
N GLN A 73 1.14 -0.70 -32.35
CA GLN A 73 0.07 -0.55 -33.33
C GLN A 73 0.04 -1.73 -34.30
N GLY A 74 -1.15 -2.25 -34.58
CA GLY A 74 -1.39 -3.36 -35.49
C GLY A 74 -1.23 -4.74 -34.87
N ALA A 75 -0.75 -4.86 -33.63
CA ALA A 75 -0.71 -6.14 -32.92
C ALA A 75 -2.12 -6.72 -32.79
N VAL A 76 -2.29 -8.01 -33.13
CA VAL A 76 -3.59 -8.71 -33.03
C VAL A 76 -3.51 -9.80 -31.97
N ILE A 77 -4.40 -9.75 -30.98
CA ILE A 77 -4.48 -10.72 -29.89
C ILE A 77 -5.95 -11.03 -29.62
N ALA A 78 -6.31 -12.32 -29.59
CA ALA A 78 -7.65 -12.80 -29.22
C ALA A 78 -8.80 -12.06 -29.95
N GLY A 79 -8.65 -11.81 -31.25
CA GLY A 79 -9.66 -11.11 -32.06
C GLY A 79 -9.73 -9.59 -31.83
N ARG A 80 -8.73 -9.00 -31.18
CA ARG A 80 -8.60 -7.55 -31.00
C ARG A 80 -7.31 -7.05 -31.64
N ILE A 81 -7.35 -5.83 -32.18
CA ILE A 81 -6.19 -5.13 -32.75
C ILE A 81 -5.84 -3.94 -31.86
N CYS A 82 -4.55 -3.72 -31.63
CA CYS A 82 -4.09 -2.47 -31.03
C CYS A 82 -4.13 -1.36 -32.08
N ALA A 83 -5.04 -0.42 -31.93
CA ALA A 83 -5.21 0.66 -32.89
C ALA A 83 -5.47 1.99 -32.18
N SER A 84 -5.08 3.08 -32.85
CA SER A 84 -5.47 4.40 -32.39
C SER A 84 -6.98 4.56 -32.49
N ASN A 85 -7.59 5.21 -31.51
CA ASN A 85 -9.00 5.63 -31.56
C ASN A 85 -9.30 6.71 -32.62
N GLY A 86 -8.30 7.13 -33.41
CA GLY A 86 -8.44 8.14 -34.45
C GLY A 86 -8.53 9.58 -33.92
N VAL A 87 -8.44 9.77 -32.59
CA VAL A 87 -8.47 11.09 -31.98
C VAL A 87 -7.09 11.71 -32.05
N ILE A 88 -6.95 12.75 -32.87
CA ILE A 88 -5.72 13.52 -33.01
C ILE A 88 -5.82 14.76 -32.13
N VAL A 89 -4.92 14.91 -31.17
CA VAL A 89 -4.77 16.16 -30.40
C VAL A 89 -3.35 16.67 -30.63
N ASN A 90 -3.23 17.95 -31.00
CA ASN A 90 -1.95 18.59 -31.30
C ASN A 90 -1.12 17.84 -32.37
N GLY A 91 -1.80 17.29 -33.39
CA GLY A 91 -1.15 16.57 -34.49
C GLY A 91 -0.63 15.17 -34.14
N LYS A 92 -0.90 14.64 -32.94
CA LYS A 92 -0.51 13.29 -32.52
C LYS A 92 -1.73 12.45 -32.17
N PRO A 93 -1.74 11.14 -32.50
CA PRO A 93 -2.74 10.22 -31.98
C PRO A 93 -2.66 10.20 -30.45
N THR A 94 -3.79 10.44 -29.79
CA THR A 94 -3.81 10.63 -28.34
C THR A 94 -3.76 9.31 -27.59
N GLU A 95 -4.50 8.31 -28.05
CA GLU A 95 -4.65 7.06 -27.31
C GLU A 95 -4.76 5.85 -28.24
N PHE A 96 -4.13 4.76 -27.79
CA PHE A 96 -4.21 3.45 -28.41
C PHE A 96 -5.01 2.52 -27.50
N SER A 97 -5.93 1.79 -28.09
CA SER A 97 -6.81 0.89 -27.37
C SER A 97 -7.01 -0.40 -28.15
N TRP A 98 -7.40 -1.45 -27.43
CA TRP A 98 -7.81 -2.70 -28.04
C TRP A 98 -9.17 -2.54 -28.71
N GLN A 99 -9.21 -2.69 -30.03
CA GLN A 99 -10.41 -2.60 -30.84
C GLN A 99 -10.76 -3.96 -31.43
N VAL A 100 -12.03 -4.21 -31.73
CA VAL A 100 -12.45 -5.47 -32.37
C VAL A 100 -11.79 -5.58 -33.74
N TYR A 101 -11.13 -6.70 -34.00
CA TYR A 101 -10.49 -6.98 -35.27
C TYR A 101 -11.36 -7.89 -36.13
N HIS A 102 -11.85 -7.35 -37.24
CA HIS A 102 -12.49 -8.14 -38.29
C HIS A 102 -11.48 -8.36 -39.41
N ARG A 103 -11.10 -9.63 -39.65
CA ARG A 103 -10.30 -10.02 -40.81
C ARG A 103 -11.13 -9.77 -42.06
N ARG A 104 -10.76 -8.77 -42.87
CA ARG A 104 -11.31 -8.57 -44.22
C ARG A 104 -10.54 -9.42 -45.22
#